data_AF-A0A973D1U0-F1
#
_entry.id   AF-A0A973D1U0-F1
#
_cell.length_a   1.000
_cell.length_b   1.000
_cell.length_c   1.000
_cell.angle_alpha   90.00
_cell.angle_beta   90.00
_cell.angle_gamma   90.00
#
_symmetry.space_group_name_H-M   'P 1'
#
loop_
_entity.id
_entity.type
_entity.pdbx_description
1 polymer ?
#
loop_
_entity_poly.entity_id
_entity_poly.type
_entity_poly.pdbx_seq_one_letter_code
_entity_poly.pdbx_strand_id
1 'polypeptide(L)'
;SLQEKLQLLVDIYLNNFLPNREFVSDSLKMIMQSPSILFKDVSPVREEFIGLIHDLLIEAEQNSEISQSPFTGATAKLVNEYMLAVLLYWVNDDSDEFSNTTQMVDMSLALVIEVLKSGIVSKATDLIGFFLKAHLFRFMGSGVLNKIITSKSLGM
;
A
#
# COMPACT_ATOMS: atom_id res chain seq x y z
N SER A 1 9.40 -17.32 4.24
CA SER A 1 9.69 -16.04 3.56
C SER A 1 8.50 -15.09 3.72
N LEU A 2 8.68 -13.79 3.48
CA LEU A 2 7.61 -12.79 3.49
C LEU A 2 6.47 -13.18 2.54
N GLN A 3 6.81 -13.67 1.34
CA GLN A 3 5.83 -14.10 0.35
C GLN A 3 4.91 -15.18 0.90
N GLU A 4 5.46 -16.22 1.52
CA GLU A 4 4.67 -17.32 2.12
C GLU A 4 3.79 -16.82 3.27
N LYS A 5 4.28 -15.89 4.09
CA LYS A 5 3.49 -15.32 5.19
C LYS A 5 2.31 -14.50 4.66
N LEU A 6 2.51 -13.71 3.60
CA LEU A 6 1.44 -12.96 2.94
C LEU A 6 0.45 -13.87 2.23
N GLN A 7 0.93 -14.93 1.57
CA GLN A 7 0.07 -15.96 0.97
C GLN A 7 -0.82 -16.61 2.05
N LEU A 8 -0.22 -17.06 3.15
CA LEU A 8 -0.95 -17.67 4.26
C LEU A 8 -1.97 -16.70 4.86
N LEU A 9 -1.64 -15.41 4.96
CA LEU A 9 -2.58 -14.39 5.41
C LEU A 9 -3.79 -14.28 4.48
N VAL A 10 -3.57 -14.28 3.16
CA VAL A 10 -4.64 -14.32 2.15
C VAL A 10 -5.49 -15.58 2.30
N ASP A 11 -4.85 -16.74 2.42
CA ASP A 11 -5.56 -18.02 2.53
C ASP A 11 -6.43 -18.07 3.80
N ILE A 12 -5.90 -17.65 4.94
CA ILE A 12 -6.67 -17.55 6.19
C ILE A 12 -7.84 -16.58 6.02
N TYR A 13 -7.61 -15.43 5.39
CA TYR A 13 -8.62 -14.41 5.17
C TYR A 13 -9.78 -14.95 4.32
N LEU A 14 -9.49 -15.58 3.17
CA LEU A 14 -10.52 -16.14 2.29
C LEU A 14 -11.23 -17.35 2.89
N ASN A 15 -10.50 -18.25 3.56
CA ASN A 15 -11.09 -19.44 4.20
C ASN A 15 -12.08 -19.09 5.31
N ASN A 16 -11.86 -17.98 6.04
CA ASN A 16 -12.81 -17.49 7.04
C ASN A 16 -14.13 -17.00 6.41
N PHE A 17 -14.08 -16.50 5.17
CA PHE A 17 -15.25 -16.01 4.44
C PHE A 17 -15.95 -17.09 3.61
N LEU A 18 -15.24 -18.14 3.21
CA LEU A 18 -15.75 -19.20 2.35
C LEU A 18 -17.11 -19.78 2.78
N PRO A 19 -17.37 -20.07 4.07
CA PRO A 19 -18.68 -20.60 4.49
C PRO A 19 -19.86 -19.67 4.23
N ASN A 20 -19.61 -18.36 4.09
CA ASN A 20 -20.62 -17.32 3.93
C ASN A 20 -20.37 -16.45 2.68
N ARG A 21 -19.81 -17.02 1.61
CA ARG A 21 -19.39 -16.29 0.40
C ARG A 21 -20.49 -15.41 -0.21
N GLU A 22 -21.74 -15.90 -0.27
CA GLU A 22 -22.88 -15.14 -0.79
C GLU A 22 -23.13 -13.86 0.03
N PHE A 23 -23.16 -13.99 1.36
CA PHE A 23 -23.29 -12.85 2.28
C PHE A 23 -22.14 -11.85 2.12
N VAL A 24 -20.91 -12.33 1.91
CA VAL A 24 -19.74 -11.48 1.69
C VAL A 24 -19.87 -10.71 0.38
N SER A 25 -20.29 -11.38 -0.70
CA SER A 25 -20.57 -10.74 -2.00
C SER A 25 -21.59 -9.60 -1.84
N ASP A 26 -22.70 -9.84 -1.16
CA ASP A 26 -23.74 -8.82 -0.99
C ASP A 26 -23.28 -7.68 -0.08
N SER A 27 -22.54 -8.00 0.99
CA SER A 27 -21.92 -7.00 1.86
C SER A 27 -20.97 -6.10 1.10
N LEU A 28 -20.15 -6.64 0.19
CA LEU A 28 -19.24 -5.86 -0.63
C LEU A 28 -19.99 -4.90 -1.57
N LYS A 29 -21.09 -5.32 -2.19
CA LYS A 29 -21.94 -4.42 -3.00
C LYS A 29 -22.45 -3.25 -2.19
N MET A 30 -22.89 -3.50 -0.95
CA MET A 30 -23.35 -2.46 -0.03
C MET A 30 -22.22 -1.53 0.39
N ILE A 31 -21.05 -2.07 0.74
CA ILE A 31 -19.88 -1.29 1.17
C ILE A 31 -19.43 -0.36 0.04
N MET A 32 -19.34 -0.85 -1.19
CA MET A 32 -18.90 -0.06 -2.35
C MET A 32 -19.85 1.11 -2.70
N GLN A 33 -21.11 1.03 -2.27
CA GLN A 33 -22.10 2.09 -2.46
C GLN A 33 -22.25 3.01 -1.24
N SER A 34 -21.56 2.70 -0.14
CA SER A 34 -21.74 3.39 1.13
C SER A 34 -20.71 4.52 1.34
N PRO A 35 -21.11 5.66 1.92
CA PRO A 35 -20.18 6.71 2.32
C PRO A 35 -19.14 6.21 3.33
N SER A 36 -17.86 6.53 3.10
CA SER A 36 -16.75 6.06 3.93
C SER A 36 -16.84 6.47 5.41
N ILE A 37 -17.58 7.54 5.72
CA ILE A 37 -17.86 8.02 7.08
C ILE A 37 -18.54 6.96 7.96
N LEU A 38 -19.25 6.00 7.35
CA LEU A 38 -19.96 4.93 8.05
C LEU A 38 -19.03 3.84 8.60
N PHE A 39 -17.75 3.83 8.22
CA PHE A 39 -16.78 2.81 8.62
C PHE A 39 -15.80 3.28 9.71
N LYS A 40 -16.12 4.37 10.42
CA LYS A 40 -15.27 4.91 11.50
C LYS A 40 -15.02 3.89 12.61
N ASP A 41 -16.05 3.13 12.97
CA ASP A 41 -15.97 2.15 14.06
C ASP A 41 -15.17 0.89 13.69
N VAL A 42 -14.92 0.67 12.39
CA VAL A 42 -14.09 -0.43 11.87
C VAL A 42 -12.61 -0.05 11.84
N SER A 43 -12.29 1.24 12.03
CA SER A 43 -10.91 1.74 11.96
C SER A 43 -9.96 1.05 12.94
N PRO A 44 -10.32 0.79 14.23
CA PRO A 44 -9.39 0.15 15.16
C PRO A 44 -8.95 -1.24 14.71
N VAL A 45 -9.88 -2.07 14.24
CA VAL A 45 -9.58 -3.44 13.76
C VAL A 45 -8.71 -3.38 12.50
N ARG A 46 -8.99 -2.44 11.60
CA ARG A 46 -8.16 -2.23 10.40
C ARG A 46 -6.74 -1.80 10.78
N GLU A 47 -6.58 -0.91 11.75
CA GLU A 47 -5.24 -0.49 12.20
C GLU A 47 -4.46 -1.65 12.84
N GLU A 48 -5.10 -2.52 13.63
CA GLU A 48 -4.45 -3.73 14.15
C GLU A 48 -3.98 -4.66 13.03
N PHE A 49 -4.83 -4.87 12.01
CA PHE A 49 -4.50 -5.70 10.86
C PHE A 49 -3.35 -5.12 10.02
N ILE A 50 -3.37 -3.80 9.78
CA ILE A 50 -2.25 -3.09 9.14
C ILE A 50 -0.98 -3.21 9.99
N GLY A 51 -1.09 -3.14 11.32
CA GLY A 51 0.02 -3.32 12.25
C GLY A 51 0.67 -4.69 12.10
N LEU A 52 -0.11 -5.77 12.04
CA LEU A 52 0.40 -7.12 11.78
C LEU A 52 1.16 -7.19 10.45
N ILE A 53 0.61 -6.63 9.37
CA ILE A 53 1.28 -6.61 8.07
C ILE A 53 2.58 -5.80 8.12
N HIS A 54 2.57 -4.66 8.82
CA HIS A 54 3.74 -3.83 9.02
C HIS A 54 4.85 -4.61 9.73
N ASP A 55 4.52 -5.35 10.78
CA ASP A 55 5.48 -6.15 11.53
C ASP A 55 6.08 -7.27 10.67
N LEU A 56 5.28 -7.91 9.81
CA LEU A 56 5.77 -8.88 8.82
C LEU A 56 6.79 -8.27 7.85
N LEU A 57 6.53 -7.04 7.38
CA LEU A 57 7.44 -6.34 6.47
C LEU A 57 8.73 -5.93 7.17
N ILE A 58 8.65 -5.41 8.40
CA ILE A 58 9.83 -5.05 9.21
C ILE A 58 10.70 -6.28 9.48
N GLU A 59 10.09 -7.41 9.85
CA GLU A 59 10.82 -8.67 10.05
C GLU A 59 11.53 -9.10 8.76
N ALA A 60 10.87 -8.98 7.61
CA ALA A 60 11.46 -9.31 6.31
C ALA A 60 12.63 -8.39 5.93
N GLU A 61 12.55 -7.10 6.25
CA GLU A 61 13.68 -6.17 6.09
C GLU A 61 14.85 -6.52 7.01
N GLN A 62 14.58 -6.86 8.28
CA GLN A 62 15.59 -7.27 9.25
C GLN A 62 16.31 -8.56 8.83
N ASN A 63 15.56 -9.50 8.25
CA ASN A 63 16.09 -10.76 7.72
C ASN A 63 16.72 -10.60 6.33
N SER A 64 16.78 -9.39 5.77
CA SER A 64 17.28 -9.10 4.41
C SER A 64 16.54 -9.86 3.30
N GLU A 65 15.29 -10.25 3.54
CA GLU A 65 14.42 -10.87 2.53
C GLU A 65 13.92 -9.86 1.50
N ILE A 66 13.76 -8.59 1.92
CA ILE A 66 13.45 -7.43 1.09
C ILE A 66 14.37 -6.26 1.43
N SER A 67 14.48 -5.27 0.53
CA SER A 67 15.25 -4.06 0.79
C SER A 67 14.58 -3.19 1.85
N GLN A 68 15.38 -2.56 2.70
CA GLN A 68 14.89 -1.55 3.65
C GLN A 68 14.24 -0.37 2.91
N SER A 69 13.10 0.08 3.43
CA SER A 69 12.31 1.15 2.83
C SER A 69 11.86 2.17 3.87
N PRO A 70 11.93 3.49 3.58
CA PRO A 70 11.26 4.49 4.42
C PRO A 70 9.72 4.44 4.27
N PHE A 71 9.20 3.61 3.36
CA PHE A 71 7.79 3.51 3.02
C PHE A 71 7.08 2.28 3.62
N THR A 72 7.72 1.53 4.52
CA THR A 72 7.17 0.26 5.05
C THR A 72 5.76 0.41 5.62
N GLY A 73 5.47 1.49 6.35
CA GLY A 73 4.12 1.79 6.82
C GLY A 73 3.10 2.07 5.70
N ALA A 74 3.52 2.70 4.60
CA ALA A 74 2.64 2.90 3.45
C ALA A 74 2.43 1.59 2.68
N THR A 75 3.47 0.75 2.55
CA THR A 75 3.38 -0.58 1.96
C THR A 75 2.39 -1.45 2.75
N ALA A 76 2.43 -1.43 4.08
CA ALA A 76 1.48 -2.19 4.90
C ALA A 76 0.02 -1.81 4.62
N LYS A 77 -0.26 -0.51 4.46
CA LYS A 77 -1.59 -0.02 4.06
C LYS A 77 -1.99 -0.49 2.67
N LEU A 78 -1.06 -0.44 1.71
CA LEU A 78 -1.32 -0.94 0.34
C LEU A 78 -1.61 -2.45 0.33
N VAL A 79 -0.92 -3.23 1.16
CA VAL A 79 -1.20 -4.66 1.31
C VAL A 79 -2.60 -4.87 1.92
N ASN A 80 -3.02 -4.06 2.89
CA ASN A 80 -4.41 -4.09 3.37
C ASN A 80 -5.43 -3.80 2.26
N GLU A 81 -5.20 -2.79 1.42
CA GLU A 81 -6.07 -2.51 0.26
C GLU A 81 -6.04 -3.66 -0.76
N TYR A 82 -4.88 -4.30 -0.93
CA TYR A 82 -4.75 -5.50 -1.75
C TYR A 82 -5.61 -6.66 -1.23
N MET A 83 -5.72 -6.87 0.09
CA MET A 83 -6.62 -7.89 0.64
C MET A 83 -8.08 -7.66 0.22
N LEU A 84 -8.53 -6.41 0.20
CA LEU A 84 -9.86 -6.06 -0.30
C LEU A 84 -9.99 -6.33 -1.81
N ALA A 85 -8.96 -6.01 -2.59
CA ALA A 85 -8.95 -6.31 -4.03
C ALA A 85 -8.99 -7.81 -4.31
N VAL A 86 -8.26 -8.63 -3.55
CA VAL A 86 -8.31 -10.09 -3.61
C VAL A 86 -9.71 -10.58 -3.27
N LEU A 87 -10.34 -10.06 -2.21
CA LEU A 87 -11.70 -10.43 -1.83
C LEU A 87 -12.72 -10.11 -2.92
N LEU A 88 -12.62 -8.92 -3.52
CA LEU A 88 -13.47 -8.50 -4.64
C LEU A 88 -13.29 -9.39 -5.88
N TYR A 89 -12.07 -9.83 -6.16
CA TYR A 89 -11.81 -10.78 -7.24
C TYR A 89 -12.40 -12.16 -6.90
N TRP A 90 -12.11 -12.66 -5.70
CA TRP A 90 -12.52 -13.97 -5.22
C TRP A 90 -14.04 -14.17 -5.20
N VAL A 91 -14.83 -13.16 -4.81
CA VAL A 91 -16.30 -13.29 -4.82
C VAL A 91 -16.90 -13.40 -6.22
N ASN A 92 -16.14 -13.04 -7.26
CA ASN A 92 -16.55 -13.17 -8.67
C ASN A 92 -15.84 -14.32 -9.39
N ASP A 93 -15.01 -15.09 -8.68
CA ASP A 93 -14.28 -16.21 -9.27
C ASP A 93 -15.12 -17.49 -9.23
N ASP A 94 -15.62 -17.89 -10.39
CA ASP A 94 -16.40 -19.13 -10.56
C ASP A 94 -15.57 -20.28 -11.16
N SER A 95 -14.24 -20.15 -11.18
CA SER A 95 -13.35 -21.26 -11.57
C SER A 95 -13.34 -22.38 -10.52
N ASP A 96 -13.02 -23.59 -10.97
CA ASP A 96 -12.88 -24.75 -10.09
C ASP A 96 -11.92 -24.43 -8.94
N GLU A 97 -12.39 -24.65 -7.72
CA GLU A 97 -11.68 -24.39 -6.46
C GLU A 97 -11.05 -22.98 -6.37
N PHE A 98 -11.63 -21.99 -7.06
CA PHE A 98 -11.13 -20.60 -7.10
C PHE A 98 -9.70 -20.48 -7.67
N SER A 99 -9.34 -21.38 -8.59
CA SER A 99 -8.00 -21.45 -9.20
C SER A 99 -7.53 -20.14 -9.84
N ASN A 100 -8.42 -19.31 -10.40
CA ASN A 100 -8.04 -18.00 -10.93
C ASN A 100 -7.59 -17.03 -9.82
N THR A 101 -8.28 -17.03 -8.67
CA THR A 101 -7.91 -16.23 -7.49
C THR A 101 -6.56 -16.66 -6.98
N THR A 102 -6.32 -17.97 -6.83
CA THR A 102 -5.01 -18.51 -6.41
C THR A 102 -3.91 -18.04 -7.36
N GLN A 103 -4.11 -18.19 -8.68
CA GLN A 103 -3.12 -17.78 -9.66
C GLN A 103 -2.86 -16.26 -9.61
N MET A 104 -3.91 -15.45 -9.46
CA MET A 104 -3.79 -14.00 -9.35
C MET A 104 -3.00 -13.60 -8.11
N VAL A 105 -3.26 -14.21 -6.96
CA VAL A 105 -2.53 -13.97 -5.71
C VAL A 105 -1.06 -14.34 -5.88
N ASP A 106 -0.77 -15.53 -6.41
CA ASP A 106 0.60 -16.00 -6.62
C ASP A 106 1.40 -15.04 -7.52
N MET A 107 0.84 -14.65 -8.67
CA MET A 107 1.49 -13.75 -9.62
C MET A 107 1.69 -12.35 -9.04
N SER A 108 0.66 -11.81 -8.38
CA SER A 108 0.72 -10.44 -7.83
C SER A 108 1.67 -10.34 -6.64
N LEU A 109 1.67 -11.32 -5.72
CA LEU A 109 2.61 -11.36 -4.61
C LEU A 109 4.04 -11.57 -5.10
N ALA A 110 4.27 -12.47 -6.06
CA ALA A 110 5.60 -12.66 -6.64
C ALA A 110 6.16 -11.35 -7.23
N LEU A 111 5.33 -10.61 -7.98
CA LEU A 111 5.71 -9.32 -8.54
C LEU A 111 6.02 -8.28 -7.46
N VAL A 112 5.14 -8.13 -6.47
CA VAL A 112 5.32 -7.16 -5.38
C VAL A 112 6.60 -7.48 -4.59
N ILE A 113 6.84 -8.76 -4.28
CA ILE A 113 8.04 -9.19 -3.56
C ILE A 113 9.30 -8.87 -4.35
N GLU A 114 9.30 -9.05 -5.67
CA GLU A 114 10.46 -8.69 -6.50
C GLU A 114 10.71 -7.18 -6.50
N VAL A 115 9.64 -6.37 -6.56
CA VAL A 115 9.74 -4.91 -6.44
C VAL A 115 10.33 -4.52 -5.09
N LEU A 116 9.86 -5.11 -3.99
CA LEU A 116 10.38 -4.83 -2.64
C LEU A 116 11.83 -5.29 -2.47
N LYS A 117 12.19 -6.45 -3.01
CA LYS A 117 13.58 -6.95 -3.03
C LYS A 117 14.51 -6.00 -3.75
N SER A 118 14.12 -5.50 -4.92
CA SER A 118 14.96 -4.65 -5.77
C SER A 118 15.34 -3.30 -5.11
N GLY A 119 14.56 -2.83 -4.14
CA GLY A 119 14.72 -1.51 -3.53
C GLY A 119 14.48 -0.36 -4.53
N ILE A 120 13.86 -0.64 -5.68
CA ILE A 120 13.65 0.35 -6.75
C ILE A 120 12.80 1.53 -6.30
N VAL A 121 11.85 1.31 -5.38
CA VAL A 121 10.99 2.35 -4.81
C VAL A 121 11.80 3.41 -4.06
N SER A 122 12.69 2.97 -3.17
CA SER A 122 13.59 3.85 -2.42
C SER A 122 14.51 4.61 -3.38
N LYS A 123 15.14 3.90 -4.33
CA LYS A 123 16.02 4.53 -5.33
C LYS A 123 15.31 5.57 -6.19
N ALA A 124 14.08 5.31 -6.62
CA ALA A 124 13.28 6.24 -7.41
C ALA A 124 12.94 7.50 -6.60
N THR A 125 12.63 7.33 -5.31
CA THR A 125 12.36 8.46 -4.40
C THR A 125 13.62 9.29 -4.18
N ASP A 126 14.77 8.67 -3.96
CA ASP A 126 16.05 9.37 -3.82
C ASP A 126 16.36 10.21 -5.05
N LEU A 127 16.11 9.67 -6.25
CA LEU A 127 16.27 10.37 -7.51
C LEU A 127 15.33 11.58 -7.63
N ILE A 128 14.04 11.41 -7.31
CA ILE A 128 13.07 12.52 -7.29
C ILE A 128 13.51 13.59 -6.28
N GLY A 129 13.91 13.17 -5.07
CA GLY A 129 14.40 14.07 -4.03
C GLY A 129 15.65 14.85 -4.45
N PHE A 130 16.56 14.20 -5.18
CA PHE A 130 17.72 14.86 -5.77
C PHE A 130 17.30 15.93 -6.79
N PHE A 131 16.41 15.62 -7.74
CA PHE A 131 15.93 16.59 -8.72
C PHE A 131 15.24 17.79 -8.08
N LEU A 132 14.39 17.53 -7.08
CA LEU A 132 13.72 18.60 -6.34
C LEU A 132 14.75 19.51 -5.67
N LYS A 133 15.74 18.96 -4.95
CA LYS A 133 16.81 19.75 -4.33
C LYS A 133 17.60 20.54 -5.37
N ALA A 134 18.06 19.90 -6.44
CA ALA A 134 18.88 20.53 -7.49
C ALA A 134 18.16 21.70 -8.19
N HIS A 135 16.85 21.58 -8.41
CA HIS A 135 16.07 22.64 -9.06
C HIS A 135 15.47 23.67 -8.08
N LEU A 136 15.20 23.30 -6.82
CA LEU A 136 14.82 24.24 -5.75
C LEU A 136 15.91 25.28 -5.51
N PHE A 137 17.18 24.87 -5.50
CA PHE A 137 18.31 25.82 -5.37
C PHE A 137 18.36 26.81 -6.53
N ARG A 138 17.96 26.41 -7.73
CA ARG A 138 17.85 27.32 -8.89
C ARG A 138 16.74 28.35 -8.70
N PHE A 139 15.60 27.95 -8.15
CA PHE A 139 14.45 28.84 -7.93
C PHE A 139 14.64 29.78 -6.73
N MET A 140 15.26 29.30 -5.63
CA MET A 140 15.61 30.13 -4.48
C MET A 140 16.77 31.08 -4.78
N GLY A 141 17.71 30.70 -5.66
CA GLY A 141 18.79 31.56 -6.12
C GLY A 141 18.38 32.63 -7.15
N SER A 142 17.26 32.45 -7.86
CA SER A 142 16.82 33.37 -8.92
C SER A 142 15.72 34.33 -8.45
N GLY A 143 16.09 35.53 -8.01
CA GLY A 143 15.29 36.77 -8.09
C GLY A 143 14.00 36.90 -7.27
N VAL A 144 13.36 35.81 -6.82
CA VAL A 144 12.08 35.85 -6.10
C VAL A 144 12.28 36.34 -4.66
N LEU A 145 13.31 35.85 -3.96
CA LEU A 145 13.70 36.38 -2.65
C LEU A 145 14.12 37.86 -2.74
N ASN A 146 14.83 38.24 -3.79
CA ASN A 146 15.23 39.63 -3.98
C ASN A 146 14.00 40.54 -4.21
N LYS A 147 13.04 40.11 -5.06
CA LYS A 147 11.78 40.83 -5.29
C LYS A 147 10.92 40.99 -4.04
N ILE A 148 10.87 40.00 -3.16
CA ILE A 148 10.11 40.06 -1.89
C ILE A 148 10.79 41.02 -0.89
N ILE A 149 12.11 41.07 -0.87
CA ILE A 149 12.87 42.01 -0.03
C ILE A 149 12.76 43.44 -0.58
N THR A 150 12.83 43.64 -1.90
CA THR A 150 12.71 44.99 -2.49
C THR A 150 11.28 45.53 -2.36
N SER A 151 10.24 44.70 -2.45
CA SER A 151 8.85 45.15 -2.29
C SER A 151 8.52 45.61 -0.86
N LYS A 152 9.22 45.09 0.16
CA LYS A 152 9.11 45.57 1.54
C LYS A 152 9.90 46.85 1.81
N SER A 153 10.96 47.11 1.03
CA SER A 153 11.81 48.30 1.17
C SER A 153 11.25 49.56 0.49
N LEU A 154 10.32 49.42 -0.47
CA LEU A 154 9.69 50.54 -1.19
C LEU A 154 8.34 50.98 -0.57
N GLY A 155 7.97 50.42 0.59
CA GLY A 155 6.74 50.72 1.32
C GLY A 155 6.94 51.57 2.58
N MET A 156 7.96 52.45 2.61
CA MET A 156 8.11 53.54 3.58
C MET A 156 8.33 54.87 2.86
#